data_AF-A0A6A7AY93-F1
#
_entry.id   AF-A0A6A7AY93-F1
#
_cell.length_a   1.000
_cell.length_b   1.000
_cell.length_c   1.000
_cell.angle_alpha   90.00
_cell.angle_beta   90.00
_cell.angle_gamma   90.00
#
_symmetry.space_group_name_H-M   'P 1'
#
loop_
_entity.id
_entity.type
_entity.pdbx_description
1 polymer ?
#
loop_
_entity_poly.entity_id
_entity_poly.type
_entity_poly.pdbx_seq_one_letter_code
_entity_poly.pdbx_strand_id
1 'polypeptide(L)'
;MGGATELTLPPPADSDSQYLTAREVSTFLGKAAEKHNYLIQYNTSVEDVRNLPQGGVRLLLRRENAAGTDTWYEEDFDHLVVATGHNSVPRVPQIPGLNAWKRGLQHATTWRSGKEFTNKSILVIGTSESAIDLVLQSLPHVKGDIHVSQRSPHPRYPNVFDRLGVKVVTTIDHFTEDEIHLAEGTVLRDIDHVVFATGYLHSHPFLANVRPPVGPGGYRIPGLYQHIFDMYNPNTIAFVGLVNASLTWLTWEKSAFLIALLWSGRIHLPSREVQEKWEMDRLDEKGEVLFHTLDLPYERVLFFDELNELAVEYLLQEDADDTLLRGFPFEFILDLIAGRPAKLKKYGILEDIGGRGVPRV
;
A
#
# COMPACT_ATOMS: atom_id res chain seq x y z
N MET A 1 -12.21 13.84 -13.40
CA MET A 1 -11.01 14.66 -13.67
C MET A 1 -11.06 15.84 -12.71
N GLY A 2 -10.18 15.88 -11.72
CA GLY A 2 -10.26 16.83 -10.60
C GLY A 2 -9.06 16.74 -9.66
N GLY A 3 -7.89 16.64 -10.26
CA GLY A 3 -6.57 16.53 -9.65
C GLY A 3 -5.66 16.33 -10.85
N ALA A 4 -4.75 17.27 -11.10
CA ALA A 4 -3.99 17.34 -12.33
C ALA A 4 -2.93 16.22 -12.37
N THR A 5 -3.39 14.98 -12.55
CA THR A 5 -2.55 13.82 -12.83
C THR A 5 -2.31 13.76 -14.33
N GLU A 6 -1.05 13.56 -14.73
CA GLU A 6 -0.70 13.24 -16.11
C GLU A 6 -1.20 11.83 -16.48
N LEU A 7 -1.51 11.01 -15.46
CA LEU A 7 -2.03 9.65 -15.60
C LEU A 7 -3.57 9.64 -15.52
N THR A 8 -4.23 10.20 -16.54
CA THR A 8 -5.69 10.08 -16.66
C THR A 8 -6.08 8.72 -17.24
N LEU A 9 -6.62 7.84 -16.40
CA LEU A 9 -7.13 6.53 -16.82
C LEU A 9 -8.25 6.66 -17.87
N PRO A 10 -8.28 5.80 -18.90
CA PRO A 10 -9.41 5.72 -19.82
C PRO A 10 -10.66 5.16 -19.13
N PRO A 11 -11.86 5.35 -19.71
CA PRO A 11 -13.04 4.61 -19.26
C PRO A 11 -12.83 3.09 -19.46
N PRO A 12 -13.51 2.23 -18.67
CA PRO A 12 -13.49 0.78 -18.87
C PRO A 12 -13.94 0.39 -20.28
N ALA A 13 -13.32 -0.66 -20.85
CA ALA A 13 -13.70 -1.19 -22.16
C ALA A 13 -15.10 -1.85 -22.14
N ASP A 14 -15.48 -2.41 -21.00
CA ASP A 14 -16.85 -2.85 -20.74
C ASP A 14 -17.70 -1.65 -20.32
N SER A 15 -18.63 -1.22 -21.19
CA SER A 15 -19.49 -0.06 -20.96
C SER A 15 -20.45 -0.25 -19.77
N ASP A 16 -20.71 -1.50 -19.36
CA ASP A 16 -21.54 -1.80 -18.21
C ASP A 16 -20.73 -1.79 -16.89
N SER A 17 -19.39 -1.70 -16.98
CA SER A 17 -18.49 -1.62 -15.84
C SER A 17 -18.13 -0.16 -15.50
N GLN A 18 -18.13 0.15 -14.21
CA GLN A 18 -17.61 1.42 -13.69
C GLN A 18 -16.12 1.37 -13.31
N TYR A 19 -15.48 0.22 -13.44
CA TYR A 19 -14.10 0.00 -12.99
C TYR A 19 -13.27 -0.72 -14.05
N LEU A 20 -12.05 -0.24 -14.23
CA LEU A 20 -11.05 -0.90 -15.07
C LEU A 20 -10.59 -2.22 -14.44
N THR A 21 -10.24 -3.17 -15.30
CA THR A 21 -9.56 -4.41 -14.94
C THR A 21 -8.08 -4.16 -14.66
N ALA A 22 -7.44 -5.07 -13.92
CA ALA A 22 -5.99 -5.01 -13.70
C ALA A 22 -5.19 -5.00 -15.02
N ARG A 23 -5.68 -5.71 -16.05
CA ARG A 23 -5.05 -5.73 -17.38
C ARG A 23 -5.14 -4.38 -18.07
N GLU A 24 -6.29 -3.70 -18.01
CA GLU A 24 -6.45 -2.36 -18.60
C GLU A 24 -5.55 -1.34 -17.91
N VAL A 25 -5.52 -1.33 -16.57
CA VAL A 25 -4.63 -0.44 -15.80
C VAL A 25 -3.15 -0.73 -16.13
N SER A 26 -2.74 -2.00 -16.12
CA SER A 26 -1.36 -2.38 -16.44
C SER A 26 -0.97 -2.04 -17.88
N THR A 27 -1.87 -2.22 -18.84
CA THR A 27 -1.62 -1.87 -20.24
C THR A 27 -1.47 -0.35 -20.41
N PHE A 28 -2.32 0.43 -19.75
CA PHE A 28 -2.22 1.88 -19.75
C PHE A 28 -0.89 2.36 -19.17
N LEU A 29 -0.52 1.85 -17.99
CA LEU A 29 0.74 2.22 -17.33
C LEU A 29 1.97 1.78 -18.13
N GLY A 30 1.95 0.58 -18.72
CA GLY A 30 3.03 0.09 -19.59
C GLY A 30 3.28 1.04 -20.75
N LYS A 31 2.23 1.44 -21.48
CA LYS A 31 2.33 2.41 -22.58
C LYS A 31 2.81 3.79 -22.12
N ALA A 32 2.36 4.25 -20.96
CA ALA A 32 2.81 5.53 -20.40
C ALA A 32 4.31 5.50 -20.06
N ALA A 33 4.82 4.36 -19.58
CA ALA A 33 6.23 4.15 -19.25
C ALA A 33 7.13 3.88 -20.47
N GLU A 34 6.59 3.32 -21.56
CA GLU A 34 7.36 2.97 -22.76
C GLU A 34 8.21 4.12 -23.32
N LYS A 35 7.69 5.36 -23.29
CA LYS A 35 8.41 6.55 -23.74
C LYS A 35 9.67 6.86 -22.90
N HIS A 36 9.77 6.27 -21.71
CA HIS A 36 10.88 6.42 -20.77
C HIS A 36 11.76 5.16 -20.68
N ASN A 37 11.54 4.13 -21.51
CA ASN A 37 12.33 2.89 -21.45
C ASN A 37 13.84 3.11 -21.59
N TYR A 38 14.27 4.19 -22.26
CA TYR A 38 15.69 4.55 -22.38
C TYR A 38 16.35 4.94 -21.05
N LEU A 39 15.57 5.20 -20.00
CA LEU A 39 16.02 5.49 -18.63
C LEU A 39 15.90 4.29 -17.69
N ILE A 40 15.28 3.19 -18.12
CA ILE A 40 14.92 2.07 -17.24
C ILE A 40 15.84 0.88 -17.53
N GLN A 41 16.52 0.40 -16.48
CA GLN A 41 17.28 -0.84 -16.53
C GLN A 41 16.45 -1.99 -15.91
N TYR A 42 15.80 -2.79 -16.77
CA TYR A 42 15.07 -3.99 -16.34
C TYR A 42 16.00 -5.11 -15.88
N ASN A 43 15.44 -6.13 -15.21
CA ASN A 43 16.15 -7.31 -14.71
C ASN A 43 17.38 -6.96 -13.85
N THR A 44 17.33 -5.82 -13.16
CA THR A 44 18.41 -5.31 -12.33
C THR A 44 17.87 -5.01 -10.93
N SER A 45 18.44 -5.64 -9.91
CA SER A 45 18.12 -5.38 -8.49
C SER A 45 19.19 -4.49 -7.86
N VAL A 46 18.75 -3.62 -6.94
CA VAL A 46 19.63 -2.89 -6.02
C VAL A 46 19.82 -3.76 -4.78
N GLU A 47 21.07 -4.14 -4.52
CA GLU A 47 21.42 -5.12 -3.49
C GLU A 47 22.01 -4.44 -2.24
N ASP A 48 22.70 -3.31 -2.42
CA ASP A 48 23.25 -2.49 -1.34
C ASP A 48 23.34 -1.02 -1.75
N VAL A 49 23.30 -0.11 -0.79
CA VAL A 49 23.45 1.33 -0.95
C VAL A 49 24.40 1.84 0.13
N ARG A 50 25.38 2.65 -0.27
CA ARG A 50 26.34 3.27 0.65
C ARG A 50 26.47 4.75 0.37
N ASN A 51 26.60 5.57 1.41
CA ASN A 51 26.89 6.99 1.24
C ASN A 51 28.32 7.20 0.73
N LEU A 52 28.48 8.10 -0.22
CA LEU A 52 29.78 8.55 -0.70
C LEU A 52 30.34 9.67 0.21
N PRO A 53 31.66 9.72 0.45
CA PRO A 53 32.27 10.78 1.27
C PRO A 53 31.98 12.20 0.79
N GLN A 54 31.86 12.38 -0.52
CA GLN A 54 31.61 13.67 -1.19
C GLN A 54 30.12 14.05 -1.29
N GLY A 55 29.20 13.23 -0.75
CA GLY A 55 27.77 13.33 -1.01
C GLY A 55 27.33 12.40 -2.14
N GLY A 56 26.05 12.04 -2.16
CA GLY A 56 25.51 11.01 -3.05
C GLY A 56 25.65 9.60 -2.47
N VAL A 57 25.30 8.62 -3.30
CA VAL A 57 25.29 7.20 -2.97
C VAL A 57 25.97 6.35 -4.03
N ARG A 58 26.54 5.24 -3.58
CA ARG A 58 26.98 4.13 -4.41
C ARG A 58 25.99 2.98 -4.29
N LEU A 59 25.51 2.49 -5.41
CA LEU A 59 24.62 1.33 -5.50
C LEU A 59 25.44 0.10 -5.88
N LEU A 60 25.23 -1.01 -5.20
CA LEU A 60 25.60 -2.33 -5.68
C LEU A 60 24.42 -2.91 -6.47
N LEU A 61 24.64 -3.19 -7.75
CA LEU A 61 23.62 -3.62 -8.69
C LEU A 61 23.87 -5.05 -9.13
N ARG A 62 22.80 -5.85 -9.20
CA ARG A 62 22.82 -7.20 -9.75
C ARG A 62 21.89 -7.27 -10.96
N ARG A 63 22.45 -7.57 -12.13
CA ARG A 63 21.69 -7.81 -13.35
C ARG A 63 21.57 -9.29 -13.64
N GLU A 64 20.34 -9.78 -13.72
CA GLU A 64 20.04 -11.14 -14.15
C GLU A 64 20.28 -11.28 -15.65
N ASN A 65 21.00 -12.32 -16.07
CA ASN A 65 21.16 -12.65 -17.49
C ASN A 65 20.42 -13.96 -17.81
N ALA A 66 19.86 -14.03 -19.03
CA ALA A 66 19.12 -15.20 -19.51
C ALA A 66 19.93 -16.51 -19.54
N ALA A 67 21.26 -16.43 -19.49
CA ALA A 67 22.16 -17.59 -19.40
C ALA A 67 22.28 -18.18 -17.99
N GLY A 68 21.58 -17.63 -16.99
CA GLY A 68 21.65 -18.09 -15.60
C GLY A 68 22.90 -17.64 -14.85
N THR A 69 23.58 -16.61 -15.35
CA THR A 69 24.74 -15.97 -14.69
C THR A 69 24.39 -14.54 -14.32
N ASP A 70 24.69 -14.11 -13.11
CA ASP A 70 24.45 -12.72 -12.69
C ASP A 70 25.67 -11.84 -12.96
N THR A 71 25.42 -10.60 -13.42
CA THR A 71 26.45 -9.56 -13.49
C THR A 71 26.30 -8.61 -12.31
N TRP A 72 27.39 -8.39 -11.58
CA TRP A 72 27.45 -7.47 -10.45
C TRP A 72 28.32 -6.28 -10.79
N TYR A 73 27.86 -5.07 -10.47
CA TYR A 73 28.61 -3.83 -10.69
C TYR A 73 28.18 -2.75 -9.70
N GLU A 74 29.04 -1.74 -9.54
CA GLU A 74 28.76 -0.57 -8.72
C GLU A 74 28.53 0.65 -9.62
N GLU A 75 27.64 1.54 -9.20
CA GLU A 75 27.38 2.81 -9.88
C GLU A 75 27.07 3.91 -8.86
N ASP A 76 27.61 5.10 -9.10
CA ASP A 76 27.53 6.26 -8.21
C ASP A 76 26.47 7.25 -8.72
N PHE A 77 25.67 7.79 -7.80
CA PHE A 77 24.60 8.75 -8.07
C PHE A 77 24.58 9.86 -7.03
N ASP A 78 24.23 11.08 -7.44
CA ASP A 78 24.04 12.19 -6.51
C ASP A 78 22.79 12.01 -5.64
N HIS A 79 21.76 11.35 -6.19
CA HIS A 79 20.46 11.20 -5.55
C HIS A 79 19.85 9.80 -5.78
N LEU A 80 19.02 9.35 -4.83
CA LEU A 80 18.31 8.08 -4.87
C LEU A 80 16.82 8.28 -4.51
N VAL A 81 15.93 7.95 -5.43
CA VAL A 81 14.50 7.83 -5.16
C VAL A 81 14.14 6.36 -4.93
N VAL A 82 13.62 6.05 -3.75
CA VAL A 82 13.14 4.72 -3.39
C VAL A 82 11.66 4.61 -3.73
N ALA A 83 11.35 3.83 -4.77
CA ALA A 83 9.99 3.61 -5.28
C ALA A 83 9.66 2.10 -5.40
N THR A 84 10.16 1.28 -4.48
CA THR A 84 10.03 -0.19 -4.50
C THR A 84 8.65 -0.71 -4.05
N GLY A 85 7.76 0.18 -3.61
CA GLY A 85 6.45 -0.17 -3.05
C GLY A 85 6.55 -0.84 -1.68
N HIS A 86 5.39 -1.23 -1.13
CA HIS A 86 5.27 -1.75 0.23
C HIS A 86 4.28 -2.92 0.37
N ASN A 87 3.89 -3.56 -0.74
CA ASN A 87 2.90 -4.65 -0.78
C ASN A 87 3.50 -5.97 -1.27
N SER A 88 4.74 -6.27 -0.86
CA SER A 88 5.50 -7.44 -1.34
C SER A 88 5.95 -8.39 -0.24
N VAL A 89 6.33 -7.89 0.94
CA VAL A 89 6.73 -8.74 2.07
C VAL A 89 5.50 -9.09 2.91
N PRO A 90 5.00 -10.34 2.85
CA PRO A 90 3.74 -10.71 3.51
C PRO A 90 3.87 -10.65 5.03
N ARG A 91 2.85 -10.11 5.70
CA ARG A 91 2.77 -10.14 7.17
C ARG A 91 2.01 -11.39 7.61
N VAL A 92 2.72 -12.41 8.08
CA VAL A 92 2.10 -13.57 8.74
C VAL A 92 2.28 -13.45 10.25
N PRO A 93 1.20 -13.33 11.04
CA PRO A 93 1.31 -13.24 12.50
C PRO A 93 1.88 -14.53 13.08
N GLN A 94 2.63 -14.40 14.18
CA GLN A 94 3.06 -15.55 14.97
C GLN A 94 1.84 -16.10 15.72
N ILE A 95 1.35 -17.26 15.31
CA ILE A 95 0.23 -17.96 15.96
C ILE A 95 0.75 -19.31 16.48
N PRO A 96 0.52 -19.66 17.76
CA PRO A 96 0.95 -20.94 18.31
C PRO A 96 0.48 -22.12 17.46
N GLY A 97 1.37 -23.09 17.23
CA GLY A 97 1.08 -24.31 16.48
C GLY A 97 0.93 -24.16 14.96
N LEU A 98 1.02 -22.95 14.40
CA LEU A 98 0.87 -22.71 12.96
C LEU A 98 1.86 -23.54 12.12
N ASN A 99 3.08 -23.75 12.63
CA ASN A 99 4.11 -24.58 11.99
C ASN A 99 3.77 -26.08 11.94
N ALA A 100 2.81 -26.54 12.73
CA ALA A 100 2.34 -27.93 12.74
C ALA A 100 1.20 -28.16 11.73
N TRP A 101 0.56 -27.11 11.20
CA TRP A 101 -0.56 -27.21 10.26
C TRP A 101 -0.13 -27.95 8.98
N LYS A 102 -0.81 -29.07 8.66
CA LYS A 102 -0.42 -29.95 7.54
C LYS A 102 -1.16 -29.70 6.23
N ARG A 103 -2.17 -28.80 6.23
CA ARG A 103 -3.01 -28.52 5.07
C ARG A 103 -2.58 -27.23 4.37
N GLY A 104 -3.38 -26.79 3.40
CA GLY A 104 -3.05 -25.60 2.61
C GLY A 104 -2.91 -24.35 3.46
N LEU A 105 -1.83 -23.60 3.21
CA LEU A 105 -1.52 -22.36 3.90
C LEU A 105 -0.91 -21.38 2.89
N GLN A 106 -1.43 -20.16 2.82
CA GLN A 106 -0.84 -19.12 1.98
C GLN A 106 -1.17 -17.71 2.47
N HIS A 107 -0.49 -16.71 1.91
CA HIS A 107 -0.83 -15.30 2.08
C HIS A 107 -1.52 -14.77 0.82
N ALA A 108 -2.34 -13.72 0.95
CA ALA A 108 -3.05 -13.10 -0.17
C ALA A 108 -2.14 -12.59 -1.30
N THR A 109 -0.84 -12.47 -1.07
CA THR A 109 0.16 -12.10 -2.10
C THR A 109 0.33 -13.17 -3.18
N THR A 110 0.11 -14.44 -2.84
CA THR A 110 0.21 -15.57 -3.78
C THR A 110 -1.14 -15.98 -4.37
N TRP A 111 -2.25 -15.48 -3.82
CA TRP A 111 -3.60 -15.70 -4.35
C TRP A 111 -3.70 -15.17 -5.79
N ARG A 112 -4.35 -15.92 -6.68
CA ARG A 112 -4.53 -15.52 -8.08
C ARG A 112 -5.97 -15.55 -8.54
N SER A 113 -6.78 -16.46 -8.01
CA SER A 113 -8.19 -16.58 -8.40
C SER A 113 -8.97 -17.39 -7.39
N GLY A 114 -10.24 -17.05 -7.15
CA GLY A 114 -11.13 -17.87 -6.32
C GLY A 114 -11.29 -19.33 -6.80
N LYS A 115 -11.01 -19.62 -8.08
CA LYS A 115 -11.02 -20.99 -8.63
C LYS A 115 -10.01 -21.92 -7.97
N GLU A 116 -8.94 -21.41 -7.36
CA GLU A 116 -7.97 -22.24 -6.64
C GLU A 116 -8.57 -22.94 -5.40
N PHE A 117 -9.73 -22.45 -4.93
CA PHE A 117 -10.49 -22.99 -3.82
C PHE A 117 -11.72 -23.81 -4.25
N THR A 118 -11.81 -24.21 -5.53
CA THR A 118 -12.91 -25.06 -5.99
C THR A 118 -13.03 -26.33 -5.14
N ASN A 119 -14.22 -26.55 -4.57
CA ASN A 119 -14.55 -27.66 -3.67
C ASN A 119 -13.72 -27.73 -2.36
N LYS A 120 -13.08 -26.63 -1.94
CA LYS A 120 -12.31 -26.56 -0.68
C LYS A 120 -13.05 -25.76 0.38
N SER A 121 -12.97 -26.20 1.63
CA SER A 121 -13.35 -25.40 2.80
C SER A 121 -12.19 -24.47 3.17
N ILE A 122 -12.45 -23.17 3.36
CA ILE A 122 -11.38 -22.19 3.59
C ILE A 122 -11.63 -21.30 4.81
N LEU A 123 -10.53 -20.89 5.45
CA LEU A 123 -10.49 -19.84 6.46
C LEU A 123 -9.67 -18.67 5.94
N VAL A 124 -10.23 -17.47 5.98
CA VAL A 124 -9.55 -16.21 5.65
C VAL A 124 -9.28 -15.45 6.94
N ILE A 125 -8.03 -15.04 7.17
CA ILE A 125 -7.61 -14.31 8.37
C ILE A 125 -7.38 -12.85 8.00
N GLY A 126 -8.20 -11.95 8.56
CA GLY A 126 -8.15 -10.51 8.27
C GLY A 126 -9.42 -10.00 7.57
N THR A 127 -9.62 -8.68 7.62
CA THR A 127 -10.87 -8.02 7.18
C THR A 127 -10.64 -6.79 6.29
N SER A 128 -9.41 -6.56 5.85
CA SER A 128 -9.07 -5.41 4.98
C SER A 128 -9.46 -5.66 3.51
N GLU A 129 -9.09 -4.75 2.61
CA GLU A 129 -9.46 -4.77 1.18
C GLU A 129 -9.12 -6.12 0.51
N SER A 130 -7.94 -6.69 0.76
CA SER A 130 -7.56 -8.00 0.20
C SER A 130 -8.46 -9.14 0.69
N ALA A 131 -8.94 -9.08 1.94
CA ALA A 131 -9.86 -10.08 2.47
C ALA A 131 -11.23 -9.97 1.80
N ILE A 132 -11.72 -8.74 1.59
CA ILE A 132 -12.97 -8.48 0.88
C ILE A 132 -12.89 -9.06 -0.54
N ASP A 133 -11.89 -8.67 -1.32
CA ASP A 133 -11.75 -9.16 -2.71
C ASP A 133 -11.61 -10.68 -2.76
N LEU A 134 -10.79 -11.27 -1.88
CA LEU A 134 -10.56 -12.71 -1.86
C LEU A 134 -11.81 -13.49 -1.48
N VAL A 135 -12.48 -13.12 -0.39
CA VAL A 135 -13.70 -13.81 0.08
C VAL A 135 -14.75 -13.76 -1.02
N LEU A 136 -15.03 -12.57 -1.55
CA LEU A 136 -16.11 -12.38 -2.52
C LEU A 136 -15.86 -13.10 -3.85
N GLN A 137 -14.63 -13.09 -4.35
CA GLN A 137 -14.29 -13.80 -5.59
C GLN A 137 -14.19 -15.32 -5.38
N SER A 138 -14.05 -15.79 -4.15
CA SER A 138 -13.95 -17.22 -3.82
C SER A 138 -15.29 -17.85 -3.49
N LEU A 139 -16.28 -17.07 -3.05
CA LEU A 139 -17.62 -17.54 -2.67
C LEU A 139 -18.27 -18.51 -3.69
N PRO A 140 -18.23 -18.27 -5.01
CA PRO A 140 -18.85 -19.18 -5.98
C PRO A 140 -18.12 -20.52 -6.17
N HIS A 141 -16.95 -20.68 -5.58
CA HIS A 141 -16.05 -21.81 -5.84
C HIS A 141 -15.86 -22.73 -4.64
N VAL A 142 -15.92 -22.19 -3.43
CA VAL A 142 -15.64 -22.94 -2.19
C VAL A 142 -16.68 -24.03 -1.90
N LYS A 143 -16.30 -24.99 -1.05
CA LYS A 143 -17.21 -25.96 -0.47
C LYS A 143 -17.82 -25.38 0.81
N GLY A 144 -19.11 -25.05 0.78
CA GLY A 144 -19.82 -24.51 1.93
C GLY A 144 -19.48 -23.05 2.21
N ASP A 145 -19.49 -22.66 3.48
CA ASP A 145 -19.25 -21.27 3.89
C ASP A 145 -17.75 -20.96 4.01
N ILE A 146 -17.36 -19.74 3.67
CA ILE A 146 -16.04 -19.18 3.95
C ILE A 146 -16.01 -18.70 5.40
N HIS A 147 -15.06 -19.20 6.19
CA HIS A 147 -14.82 -18.68 7.53
C HIS A 147 -13.94 -17.42 7.44
N VAL A 148 -14.29 -16.36 8.14
CA VAL A 148 -13.52 -15.10 8.20
C VAL A 148 -13.16 -14.80 9.65
N SER A 149 -11.89 -15.00 10.01
CA SER A 149 -11.37 -14.65 11.33
C SER A 149 -11.21 -13.13 11.45
N GLN A 150 -12.08 -12.52 12.24
CA GLN A 150 -12.22 -11.08 12.37
C GLN A 150 -11.84 -10.59 13.77
N ARG A 151 -10.75 -9.83 13.86
CA ARG A 151 -10.41 -9.06 15.07
C ARG A 151 -11.24 -7.78 15.19
N SER A 152 -11.44 -7.09 14.08
CA SER A 152 -12.17 -5.83 14.00
C SER A 152 -12.88 -5.73 12.64
N PRO A 153 -14.08 -5.13 12.57
CA PRO A 153 -14.76 -4.89 11.30
C PRO A 153 -13.96 -4.00 10.36
N HIS A 154 -14.24 -4.08 9.07
CA HIS A 154 -13.66 -3.16 8.10
C HIS A 154 -14.18 -1.74 8.37
N PRO A 155 -13.32 -0.71 8.52
CA PRO A 155 -13.75 0.63 8.94
C PRO A 155 -14.70 1.30 7.95
N ARG A 156 -14.60 0.99 6.65
CA ARG A 156 -15.48 1.55 5.62
C ARG A 156 -16.69 0.67 5.29
N TYR A 157 -16.60 -0.63 5.59
CA TYR A 157 -17.57 -1.64 5.16
C TYR A 157 -17.81 -2.65 6.31
N PRO A 158 -18.27 -2.18 7.48
CA PRO A 158 -18.28 -3.00 8.70
C PRO A 158 -19.11 -4.29 8.56
N ASN A 159 -20.13 -4.28 7.71
CA ASN A 159 -21.04 -5.41 7.50
C ASN A 159 -20.75 -6.17 6.19
N VAL A 160 -19.57 -6.00 5.57
CA VAL A 160 -19.23 -6.63 4.28
C VAL A 160 -19.29 -8.16 4.28
N PHE A 161 -19.10 -8.76 5.45
CA PHE A 161 -19.13 -10.21 5.66
C PHE A 161 -20.46 -10.72 6.25
N ASP A 162 -21.43 -9.84 6.52
CA ASP A 162 -22.78 -10.24 6.95
C ASP A 162 -23.60 -10.68 5.74
N ARG A 163 -23.32 -11.90 5.25
CA ARG A 163 -23.96 -12.44 4.05
C ARG A 163 -23.94 -13.96 3.99
N LEU A 164 -24.88 -14.51 3.21
CA LEU A 164 -24.93 -15.94 2.93
C LEU A 164 -23.61 -16.44 2.33
N GLY A 165 -23.15 -17.60 2.81
CA GLY A 165 -21.88 -18.20 2.38
C GLY A 165 -20.66 -17.68 3.13
N VAL A 166 -20.82 -16.76 4.08
CA VAL A 166 -19.72 -16.25 4.93
C VAL A 166 -20.07 -16.46 6.40
N LYS A 167 -19.11 -16.99 7.17
CA LYS A 167 -19.18 -17.14 8.62
C LYS A 167 -18.07 -16.33 9.26
N VAL A 168 -18.41 -15.21 9.89
CA VAL A 168 -17.47 -14.44 10.70
C VAL A 168 -17.21 -15.20 11.99
N VAL A 169 -15.93 -15.43 12.29
CA VAL A 169 -15.46 -16.10 13.51
C VAL A 169 -14.46 -15.21 14.25
N THR A 170 -14.20 -15.49 15.53
CA THR A 170 -13.26 -14.67 16.31
C THR A 170 -11.80 -14.95 15.91
N THR A 171 -10.86 -14.28 16.58
CA THR A 171 -9.44 -14.49 16.37
C THR A 171 -9.00 -15.91 16.71
N ILE A 172 -7.93 -16.36 16.06
CA ILE A 172 -7.35 -17.67 16.31
C ILE A 172 -6.54 -17.63 17.62
N ASP A 173 -6.75 -18.62 18.46
CA ASP A 173 -5.92 -18.88 19.65
C ASP A 173 -4.68 -19.68 19.25
N HIS A 174 -4.87 -20.87 18.67
CA HIS A 174 -3.78 -21.71 18.18
C HIS A 174 -4.22 -22.68 17.08
N PHE A 175 -3.23 -23.25 16.40
CA PHE A 175 -3.39 -24.35 15.46
C PHE A 175 -2.93 -25.67 16.09
N THR A 176 -3.51 -26.78 15.66
CA THR A 176 -2.92 -28.11 15.77
C THR A 176 -2.51 -28.61 14.37
N GLU A 177 -2.23 -29.90 14.21
CA GLU A 177 -1.91 -30.47 12.91
C GLU A 177 -3.10 -30.39 11.91
N ASP A 178 -4.32 -30.43 12.42
CA ASP A 178 -5.56 -30.59 11.66
C ASP A 178 -6.77 -29.80 12.19
N GLU A 179 -6.64 -29.08 13.31
CA GLU A 179 -7.69 -28.23 13.91
C GLU A 179 -7.21 -26.78 14.08
N ILE A 180 -8.18 -25.85 14.07
CA ILE A 180 -7.94 -24.43 14.33
C ILE A 180 -8.80 -24.03 15.52
N HIS A 181 -8.17 -23.69 16.64
CA HIS A 181 -8.84 -23.28 17.87
C HIS A 181 -9.01 -21.77 17.88
N LEU A 182 -10.25 -21.32 18.06
CA LEU A 182 -10.59 -19.90 18.13
C LEU A 182 -10.56 -19.42 19.58
N ALA A 183 -10.38 -18.12 19.78
CA ALA A 183 -10.19 -17.51 21.10
C ALA A 183 -11.40 -17.68 22.04
N GLU A 184 -12.60 -17.86 21.51
CA GLU A 184 -13.82 -18.15 22.26
C GLU A 184 -14.02 -19.64 22.59
N GLY A 185 -13.09 -20.51 22.18
CA GLY A 185 -13.11 -21.94 22.45
C GLY A 185 -13.74 -22.80 21.35
N THR A 186 -14.32 -22.19 20.31
CA THR A 186 -14.80 -22.92 19.12
C THR A 186 -13.63 -23.58 18.39
N VAL A 187 -13.84 -24.79 17.88
CA VAL A 187 -12.85 -25.51 17.08
C VAL A 187 -13.33 -25.64 15.65
N LEU A 188 -12.58 -25.08 14.70
CA LEU A 188 -12.81 -25.30 13.28
C LEU A 188 -12.08 -26.57 12.84
N ARG A 189 -12.83 -27.48 12.22
CA ARG A 189 -12.37 -28.75 11.66
C ARG A 189 -12.60 -28.74 10.15
N ASP A 190 -11.89 -29.60 9.43
CA ASP A 190 -12.06 -29.78 7.98
C ASP A 190 -11.88 -28.51 7.15
N ILE A 191 -10.98 -27.61 7.59
CA ILE A 191 -10.51 -26.49 6.78
C ILE A 191 -9.40 -27.02 5.87
N ASP A 192 -9.61 -26.97 4.56
CA ASP A 192 -8.64 -27.45 3.56
C ASP A 192 -7.53 -26.43 3.30
N HIS A 193 -7.85 -25.14 3.46
CA HIS A 193 -6.93 -24.05 3.16
C HIS A 193 -7.12 -22.85 4.08
N VAL A 194 -6.01 -22.31 4.57
CA VAL A 194 -5.96 -21.08 5.37
C VAL A 194 -5.28 -19.99 4.57
N VAL A 195 -5.92 -18.83 4.46
CA VAL A 195 -5.40 -17.68 3.72
C VAL A 195 -5.22 -16.48 4.64
N PHE A 196 -3.99 -16.04 4.79
CA PHE A 196 -3.65 -14.80 5.48
C PHE A 196 -3.90 -13.61 4.57
N ALA A 197 -4.95 -12.82 4.87
CA ALA A 197 -5.22 -11.52 4.28
C ALA A 197 -4.82 -10.41 5.26
N THR A 198 -3.62 -10.57 5.83
CA THR A 198 -3.12 -9.80 6.97
C THR A 198 -2.19 -8.66 6.57
N GLY A 199 -2.10 -8.31 5.29
CA GLY A 199 -1.32 -7.15 4.84
C GLY A 199 0.19 -7.43 4.74
N TYR A 200 0.99 -6.37 4.77
CA TYR A 200 2.40 -6.44 4.41
C TYR A 200 3.28 -5.71 5.43
N LEU A 201 4.59 -5.94 5.35
CA LEU A 201 5.62 -5.25 6.11
C LEU A 201 6.45 -4.37 5.17
N HIS A 202 6.95 -3.24 5.69
CA HIS A 202 7.97 -2.47 5.00
C HIS A 202 9.31 -3.21 5.03
N SER A 203 10.03 -3.19 3.91
CA SER A 203 11.32 -3.87 3.78
C SER A 203 12.19 -3.19 2.74
N HIS A 204 13.36 -2.70 3.17
CA HIS A 204 14.36 -2.05 2.31
C HIS A 204 15.76 -2.53 2.73
N PRO A 205 16.07 -3.83 2.60
CA PRO A 205 17.33 -4.39 3.10
C PRO A 205 18.56 -3.75 2.45
N PHE A 206 18.44 -3.33 1.19
CA PHE A 206 19.48 -2.62 0.45
C PHE A 206 19.83 -1.24 1.04
N LEU A 207 19.05 -0.69 1.97
CA LEU A 207 19.33 0.58 2.65
C LEU A 207 19.96 0.39 4.05
N ALA A 208 20.23 -0.84 4.49
CA ALA A 208 20.66 -1.12 5.86
C ALA A 208 21.97 -0.43 6.26
N ASN A 209 22.81 -0.03 5.30
CA ASN A 209 24.07 0.67 5.55
C ASN A 209 23.93 2.20 5.63
N VAL A 210 22.79 2.75 5.20
CA VAL A 210 22.56 4.21 5.12
C VAL A 210 21.38 4.67 5.97
N ARG A 211 20.60 3.74 6.53
CA ARG A 211 19.40 4.03 7.31
C ARG A 211 19.25 3.06 8.49
N PRO A 212 18.55 3.49 9.57
CA PRO A 212 18.14 2.57 10.61
C PRO A 212 17.13 1.54 10.06
N PRO A 213 16.94 0.42 10.78
CA PRO A 213 15.91 -0.56 10.44
C PRO A 213 14.50 0.07 10.48
N VAL A 214 13.56 -0.63 9.86
CA VAL A 214 12.13 -0.31 9.97
C VAL A 214 11.69 -0.28 11.44
N GLY A 215 10.65 0.49 11.72
CA GLY A 215 10.08 0.65 13.06
C GLY A 215 9.57 -0.67 13.66
N PRO A 216 9.25 -0.68 14.97
CA PRO A 216 8.76 -1.86 15.66
C PRO A 216 7.67 -2.62 14.88
N GLY A 217 7.88 -3.92 14.68
CA GLY A 217 6.94 -4.78 13.95
C GLY A 217 6.92 -4.60 12.43
N GLY A 218 7.79 -3.76 11.85
CA GLY A 218 7.93 -3.58 10.40
C GLY A 218 6.85 -2.71 9.76
N TYR A 219 6.14 -1.91 10.56
CA TYR A 219 4.97 -1.13 10.12
C TYR A 219 5.27 0.29 9.65
N ARG A 220 6.43 0.82 10.00
CA ARG A 220 6.83 2.19 9.70
C ARG A 220 8.25 2.24 9.18
N ILE A 221 8.54 3.24 8.35
CA ILE A 221 9.90 3.63 7.99
C ILE A 221 10.22 4.93 8.75
N PRO A 222 11.04 4.89 9.81
CA PRO A 222 11.38 6.07 10.60
C PRO A 222 12.23 7.06 9.79
N GLY A 223 12.15 8.33 10.15
CA GLY A 223 12.95 9.39 9.57
C GLY A 223 12.48 9.85 8.19
N LEU A 224 11.18 9.81 7.91
CA LEU A 224 10.62 10.25 6.62
C LEU A 224 9.70 11.46 6.79
N TYR A 225 10.25 12.66 6.65
CA TYR A 225 9.45 13.88 6.67
C TYR A 225 8.46 13.90 5.52
N GLN A 226 7.19 14.21 5.82
CA GLN A 226 6.08 14.14 4.87
C GLN A 226 5.93 12.78 4.16
N HIS A 227 6.46 11.70 4.76
CA HIS A 227 6.57 10.38 4.16
C HIS A 227 7.45 10.29 2.90
N ILE A 228 8.18 11.37 2.56
CA ILE A 228 8.93 11.53 1.31
C ILE A 228 10.42 11.70 1.59
N PHE A 229 10.80 12.68 2.41
CA PHE A 229 12.18 13.13 2.50
C PHE A 229 12.94 12.40 3.60
N ASP A 230 14.08 11.79 3.25
CA ASP A 230 14.91 11.07 4.22
C ASP A 230 15.67 12.03 5.13
N MET A 231 15.33 12.01 6.40
CA MET A 231 16.03 12.77 7.42
C MET A 231 17.47 12.26 7.62
N TYR A 232 17.76 10.97 7.45
CA TYR A 232 19.12 10.45 7.66
C TYR A 232 20.10 10.83 6.55
N ASN A 233 19.58 11.06 5.34
CA ASN A 233 20.36 11.35 4.14
C ASN A 233 19.76 12.57 3.41
N PRO A 234 19.78 13.76 4.06
CA PRO A 234 19.11 14.94 3.53
C PRO A 234 19.67 15.28 2.15
N ASN A 235 18.79 15.69 1.24
CA ASN A 235 19.10 16.02 -0.16
C ASN A 235 19.69 14.86 -0.99
N THR A 236 19.76 13.63 -0.47
CA THR A 236 20.33 12.47 -1.18
C THR A 236 19.29 11.38 -1.40
N ILE A 237 18.53 11.01 -0.37
CA ILE A 237 17.54 9.93 -0.47
C ILE A 237 16.13 10.49 -0.26
N ALA A 238 15.20 10.07 -1.12
CA ALA A 238 13.77 10.35 -0.97
C ALA A 238 12.94 9.11 -1.33
N PHE A 239 11.68 9.09 -0.91
CA PHE A 239 10.75 7.98 -1.08
C PHE A 239 9.53 8.43 -1.85
N VAL A 240 9.04 7.54 -2.71
CA VAL A 240 7.77 7.73 -3.41
C VAL A 240 6.90 6.50 -3.19
N GLY A 241 5.64 6.75 -2.88
CA GLY A 241 4.60 5.72 -2.87
C GLY A 241 4.44 4.90 -1.60
N LEU A 242 4.87 5.45 -0.46
CA LEU A 242 4.59 4.88 0.86
C LEU A 242 3.22 5.24 1.42
N VAL A 243 2.68 6.40 1.04
CA VAL A 243 1.43 6.94 1.59
C VAL A 243 0.23 6.14 1.08
N ASN A 244 -0.55 5.59 1.99
CA ASN A 244 -1.84 4.99 1.69
C ASN A 244 -2.97 6.01 1.89
N ALA A 245 -3.37 6.69 0.81
CA ALA A 245 -4.41 7.73 0.82
C ALA A 245 -5.69 7.38 0.04
N SER A 246 -5.77 6.19 -0.58
CA SER A 246 -6.75 5.91 -1.65
C SER A 246 -6.71 6.93 -2.82
N LEU A 247 -5.61 7.68 -2.97
CA LEU A 247 -5.34 8.70 -4.00
C LEU A 247 -3.95 8.47 -4.62
N THR A 248 -3.70 7.21 -4.91
CA THR A 248 -2.35 6.64 -5.10
C THR A 248 -1.50 7.41 -6.11
N TRP A 249 -2.00 7.66 -7.32
CA TRP A 249 -1.17 8.30 -8.35
C TRP A 249 -0.88 9.76 -8.06
N LEU A 250 -1.86 10.49 -7.53
CA LEU A 250 -1.68 11.90 -7.18
C LEU A 250 -0.66 12.07 -6.05
N THR A 251 -0.66 11.19 -5.03
CA THR A 251 0.37 11.26 -3.99
C THR A 251 1.75 10.94 -4.56
N TRP A 252 1.86 10.02 -5.53
CA TRP A 252 3.12 9.66 -6.17
C TRP A 252 3.67 10.79 -7.04
N GLU A 253 2.85 11.36 -7.92
CA GLU A 253 3.24 12.46 -8.82
C GLU A 253 3.67 13.69 -8.03
N LYS A 254 2.91 14.05 -6.98
CA LYS A 254 3.27 15.20 -6.15
C LYS A 254 4.56 14.98 -5.36
N SER A 255 4.78 13.76 -4.85
CA SER A 255 6.05 13.40 -4.20
C SER A 255 7.21 13.53 -5.18
N ALA A 256 7.08 12.99 -6.39
CA ALA A 256 8.11 13.08 -7.42
C ALA A 256 8.39 14.53 -7.84
N PHE A 257 7.35 15.36 -7.97
CA PHE A 257 7.47 16.77 -8.32
C PHE A 257 8.23 17.56 -7.25
N LEU A 258 7.87 17.40 -5.97
CA LEU A 258 8.55 18.07 -4.87
C LEU A 258 10.01 17.61 -4.70
N ILE A 259 10.29 16.32 -4.92
CA ILE A 259 11.67 15.81 -4.97
C ILE A 259 12.46 16.52 -6.06
N ALA A 260 11.90 16.65 -7.27
CA ALA A 260 12.55 17.34 -8.37
C ALA A 260 12.79 18.84 -8.07
N LEU A 261 11.83 19.52 -7.43
CA LEU A 261 12.00 20.91 -7.00
C LEU A 261 13.09 21.04 -5.94
N LEU A 262 13.15 20.11 -4.98
CA LEU A 262 14.17 20.14 -3.93
C LEU A 262 15.58 19.95 -4.52
N TRP A 263 15.77 18.92 -5.34
CA TRP A 263 17.08 18.60 -5.91
C TRP A 263 17.53 19.54 -7.02
N SER A 264 16.61 20.28 -7.65
CA SER A 264 16.94 21.40 -8.54
C SER A 264 17.20 22.72 -7.80
N GLY A 265 17.10 22.73 -6.46
CA GLY A 265 17.33 23.92 -5.63
C GLY A 265 16.22 24.96 -5.70
N ARG A 266 15.03 24.59 -6.20
CA ARG A 266 13.87 25.49 -6.30
C ARG A 266 13.05 25.58 -5.02
N ILE A 267 13.17 24.59 -4.13
CA ILE A 267 12.57 24.62 -2.78
C ILE A 267 13.61 24.19 -1.74
N HIS A 268 13.32 24.51 -0.48
CA HIS A 268 14.12 24.07 0.67
C HIS A 268 13.20 23.40 1.70
N LEU A 269 13.68 22.33 2.31
CA LEU A 269 12.97 21.70 3.43
C LEU A 269 13.08 22.57 4.69
N PRO A 270 12.10 22.51 5.60
CA PRO A 270 12.20 23.19 6.89
C PRO A 270 13.33 22.61 7.73
N SER A 271 13.66 23.28 8.84
CA SER A 271 14.72 22.85 9.75
C SER A 271 14.51 21.42 10.25
N ARG A 272 15.61 20.76 10.62
CA ARG A 272 15.56 19.39 11.16
C ARG A 272 14.60 19.25 12.35
N GLU A 273 14.56 20.25 13.22
CA GLU A 273 13.66 20.29 14.38
C GLU A 273 12.17 20.25 13.98
N VAL A 274 11.79 20.98 12.93
CA VAL A 274 10.41 20.96 12.40
C VAL A 274 10.07 19.58 11.82
N GLN A 275 11.01 18.97 11.10
CA GLN A 275 10.80 17.64 10.51
C GLN A 275 10.65 16.54 11.59
N GLU A 276 11.48 16.59 12.63
CA GLU A 276 11.41 15.66 13.77
C GLU A 276 10.14 15.86 14.58
N LYS A 277 9.72 17.12 14.79
CA LYS A 277 8.46 17.44 15.44
C LYS A 277 7.27 16.89 14.65
N TRP A 278 7.26 17.05 13.33
CA TRP A 278 6.22 16.48 12.46
C TRP A 278 6.14 14.95 12.61
N GLU A 279 7.28 14.25 12.62
CA GLU A 279 7.29 12.79 12.80
C GLU A 279 6.78 12.39 14.19
N MET A 280 7.18 13.11 15.24
CA MET A 280 6.74 12.85 16.61
C MET A 280 5.23 13.05 16.75
N ASP A 281 4.69 14.18 16.28
CA ASP A 281 3.26 14.49 16.36
C ASP A 281 2.45 13.43 15.59
N ARG A 282 2.92 13.02 14.41
CA ARG A 282 2.27 11.97 13.62
C ARG A 282 2.32 10.60 14.30
N LEU A 283 3.43 10.27 14.95
CA LEU A 283 3.59 9.02 15.69
C LEU A 283 2.69 8.97 16.93
N ASP A 284 2.54 10.09 17.64
CA ASP A 284 1.62 10.22 18.78
C ASP A 284 0.15 10.04 18.33
N GLU A 285 -0.21 10.63 17.19
CA GLU A 285 -1.57 10.55 16.64
C GLU A 285 -1.91 9.15 16.09
N LYS A 286 -1.01 8.55 15.29
CA LYS A 286 -1.32 7.35 14.48
C LYS A 286 -0.68 6.06 14.97
N GLY A 287 0.33 6.15 15.82
CA GLY A 287 1.18 5.03 16.20
C GLY A 287 1.92 4.41 15.01
N GLU A 288 2.59 3.29 15.26
CA GLU A 288 3.45 2.62 14.28
C GLU A 288 2.68 2.04 13.07
N VAL A 289 1.46 1.53 13.29
CA VAL A 289 0.73 0.74 12.28
C VAL A 289 0.08 1.60 11.20
N LEU A 290 -0.46 2.77 11.57
CA LEU A 290 -1.21 3.65 10.68
C LEU A 290 -0.42 4.89 10.27
N PHE A 291 0.87 4.96 10.63
CA PHE A 291 1.72 6.14 10.42
C PHE A 291 1.65 6.69 8.98
N HIS A 292 1.79 5.81 7.99
CA HIS A 292 1.78 6.16 6.56
C HIS A 292 0.37 6.11 5.92
N THR A 293 -0.70 6.05 6.72
CA THR A 293 -2.09 5.96 6.22
C THR A 293 -2.82 7.28 6.43
N LEU A 294 -3.50 7.77 5.38
CA LEU A 294 -4.44 8.91 5.45
C LEU A 294 -5.88 8.37 5.39
N ASP A 295 -6.34 7.87 6.53
CA ASP A 295 -7.60 7.13 6.61
C ASP A 295 -8.82 8.05 6.56
N LEU A 296 -8.70 9.27 7.10
CA LEU A 296 -9.79 10.23 7.16
C LEU A 296 -9.78 11.19 5.95
N PRO A 297 -10.97 11.58 5.44
CA PRO A 297 -11.11 12.53 4.34
C PRO A 297 -10.29 13.82 4.47
N TYR A 298 -10.31 14.45 5.65
CA TYR A 298 -9.63 15.72 5.89
C TYR A 298 -8.11 15.57 5.93
N GLU A 299 -7.57 14.42 6.34
CA GLU A 299 -6.12 14.19 6.38
C GLU A 299 -5.49 14.24 5.00
N ARG A 300 -6.26 13.83 3.98
CA ARG A 300 -5.81 13.90 2.59
C ARG A 300 -5.68 15.35 2.14
N VAL A 301 -6.64 16.18 2.52
CA VAL A 301 -6.61 17.62 2.25
C VAL A 301 -5.42 18.26 2.95
N LEU A 302 -5.30 18.06 4.26
CA LEU A 302 -4.18 18.59 5.06
C LEU A 302 -2.83 18.15 4.52
N PHE A 303 -2.67 16.86 4.20
CA PHE A 303 -1.44 16.35 3.59
C PHE A 303 -1.10 17.06 2.28
N PHE A 304 -2.08 17.25 1.38
CA PHE A 304 -1.82 17.97 0.14
C PHE A 304 -1.53 19.46 0.37
N ASP A 305 -2.18 20.10 1.33
CA ASP A 305 -1.91 21.50 1.67
C ASP A 305 -0.51 21.67 2.27
N GLU A 306 -0.10 20.82 3.21
CA GLU A 306 1.26 20.81 3.78
C GLU A 306 2.31 20.57 2.69
N LEU A 307 2.05 19.70 1.72
CA LEU A 307 2.93 19.51 0.56
C LEU A 307 3.00 20.74 -0.35
N ASN A 308 1.91 21.51 -0.48
CA ASN A 308 1.92 22.77 -1.23
C ASN A 308 2.71 23.86 -0.49
N GLU A 309 2.62 23.89 0.83
CA GLU A 309 3.34 24.85 1.67
C GLU A 309 4.87 24.78 1.47
N LEU A 310 5.41 23.58 1.22
CA LEU A 310 6.83 23.39 0.90
C LEU A 310 7.29 24.10 -0.38
N ALA A 311 6.36 24.41 -1.29
CA ALA A 311 6.66 25.02 -2.58
C ALA A 311 6.09 26.44 -2.73
N VAL A 312 5.68 27.09 -1.63
CA VAL A 312 5.09 28.44 -1.67
C VAL A 312 6.02 29.46 -2.32
N GLU A 313 7.32 29.46 -1.95
CA GLU A 313 8.30 30.38 -2.56
C GLU A 313 8.48 30.13 -4.06
N TYR A 314 8.44 28.87 -4.48
CA TYR A 314 8.50 28.49 -5.89
C TYR A 314 7.27 29.00 -6.65
N LEU A 315 6.08 28.90 -6.08
CA LEU A 315 4.83 29.39 -6.69
C LEU A 315 4.78 30.92 -6.88
N LEU A 316 5.66 31.68 -6.22
CA LEU A 316 5.77 33.13 -6.42
C LEU A 316 6.64 33.50 -7.64
N GLN A 317 7.30 32.53 -8.28
CA GLN A 317 8.14 32.76 -9.45
C GLN A 317 7.27 32.88 -10.72
N GLU A 318 7.64 33.75 -11.65
CA GLU A 318 6.86 33.99 -12.89
C GLU A 318 6.78 32.75 -13.81
N ASP A 319 7.76 31.85 -13.75
CA ASP A 319 7.85 30.62 -14.55
C ASP A 319 7.39 29.36 -13.80
N ALA A 320 6.74 29.51 -12.64
CA ALA A 320 6.32 28.38 -11.82
C ALA A 320 5.27 27.50 -12.53
N ASP A 321 5.59 26.22 -12.72
CA ASP A 321 4.60 25.19 -13.02
C ASP A 321 3.83 24.85 -11.74
N ASP A 322 2.59 25.31 -11.66
CA ASP A 322 1.70 25.10 -10.52
C ASP A 322 0.86 23.81 -10.64
N THR A 323 0.97 23.06 -11.73
CA THR A 323 0.02 21.99 -12.11
C THR A 323 -0.21 20.99 -10.97
N LEU A 324 0.86 20.49 -10.35
CA LEU A 324 0.82 19.51 -9.24
C LEU A 324 0.78 20.15 -7.84
N LEU A 325 0.79 21.49 -7.78
CA LEU A 325 0.77 22.29 -6.55
C LEU A 325 -0.55 23.04 -6.35
N ARG A 326 -1.53 22.86 -7.25
CA ARG A 326 -2.88 23.40 -7.06
C ARG A 326 -3.54 22.78 -5.83
N GLY A 327 -4.41 23.57 -5.19
CA GLY A 327 -5.22 23.12 -4.06
C GLY A 327 -5.99 21.87 -4.41
N PHE A 328 -6.06 20.94 -3.46
CA PHE A 328 -6.73 19.67 -3.65
C PHE A 328 -8.25 19.85 -3.49
N PRO A 329 -9.06 19.71 -4.54
CA PRO A 329 -10.49 20.04 -4.47
C PRO A 329 -11.22 19.03 -3.59
N PHE A 330 -11.87 19.51 -2.53
CA PHE A 330 -12.59 18.66 -1.58
C PHE A 330 -13.72 17.87 -2.26
N GLU A 331 -14.28 18.40 -3.35
CA GLU A 331 -15.26 17.76 -4.22
C GLU A 331 -14.77 16.39 -4.71
N PHE A 332 -13.46 16.22 -4.97
CA PHE A 332 -12.89 14.93 -5.36
C PHE A 332 -13.03 13.88 -4.25
N ILE A 333 -12.88 14.30 -2.99
CA ILE A 333 -13.08 13.41 -1.85
C ILE A 333 -14.56 13.05 -1.70
N LEU A 334 -15.45 14.01 -1.93
CA LEU A 334 -16.89 13.75 -1.93
C LEU A 334 -17.27 12.74 -3.02
N ASP A 335 -16.73 12.87 -4.23
CA ASP A 335 -16.95 11.93 -5.33
C ASP A 335 -16.40 10.52 -5.00
N LEU A 336 -15.21 10.43 -4.41
CA LEU A 336 -14.62 9.17 -3.98
C LEU A 336 -15.48 8.48 -2.90
N ILE A 337 -16.06 9.25 -1.98
CA ILE A 337 -16.99 8.73 -0.97
C ILE A 337 -18.32 8.32 -1.62
N ALA A 338 -18.84 9.13 -2.54
CA ALA A 338 -20.08 8.86 -3.26
C ALA A 338 -19.99 7.63 -4.18
N GLY A 339 -18.78 7.27 -4.65
CA GLY A 339 -18.54 6.05 -5.42
C GLY A 339 -18.57 4.75 -4.60
N ARG A 340 -18.63 4.79 -3.26
CA ARG A 340 -18.60 3.59 -2.41
C ARG A 340 -19.78 2.63 -2.66
N PRO A 341 -21.05 3.07 -2.78
CA PRO A 341 -22.18 2.18 -3.06
C PRO A 341 -22.01 1.44 -4.40
N ALA A 342 -21.44 2.10 -5.42
CA ALA A 342 -21.18 1.45 -6.69
C ALA A 342 -20.13 0.33 -6.56
N LYS A 343 -19.09 0.53 -5.74
CA LYS A 343 -18.07 -0.49 -5.44
C LYS A 343 -18.71 -1.70 -4.78
N LEU A 344 -19.59 -1.46 -3.82
CA LEU A 344 -20.35 -2.51 -3.12
C LEU A 344 -21.27 -3.28 -4.07
N LYS A 345 -21.98 -2.59 -4.97
CA LYS A 345 -22.82 -3.23 -5.99
C LYS A 345 -22.00 -4.18 -6.89
N LYS A 346 -20.79 -3.77 -7.30
CA LYS A 346 -19.88 -4.64 -8.08
C LYS A 346 -19.45 -5.90 -7.31
N TYR A 347 -19.31 -5.78 -6.00
CA TYR A 347 -19.06 -6.89 -5.08
C TYR A 347 -20.28 -7.82 -4.87
N GLY A 348 -21.36 -7.60 -5.63
CA GLY A 348 -22.61 -8.34 -5.48
C GLY A 348 -23.28 -8.03 -4.14
N ILE A 349 -23.01 -6.87 -3.57
CA ILE A 349 -23.59 -6.41 -2.31
C ILE A 349 -24.69 -5.41 -2.66
N LEU A 350 -25.94 -5.87 -2.50
CA LEU A 350 -27.15 -5.16 -2.92
C LEU A 350 -27.85 -4.44 -1.76
N GLU A 351 -27.41 -4.69 -0.52
CA GLU A 351 -27.93 -4.07 0.71
C GLU A 351 -26.96 -2.97 1.22
N ASP A 352 -27.48 -2.03 2.02
CA ASP A 352 -26.65 -0.98 2.63
C ASP A 352 -25.80 -1.56 3.76
N ILE A 353 -24.59 -2.00 3.40
CA ILE A 353 -23.55 -2.42 4.35
C ILE A 353 -22.60 -1.27 4.74
N GLY A 354 -22.92 -0.04 4.31
CA GLY A 354 -22.16 1.16 4.59
C GLY A 354 -22.37 1.58 6.04
N GLY A 355 -21.31 1.49 6.86
CA GLY A 355 -21.30 2.18 8.14
C GLY A 355 -21.19 3.68 7.91
N ARG A 356 -22.31 4.42 7.96
CA ARG A 356 -22.21 5.76 8.56
C ARG A 356 -21.86 5.50 10.02
N GLY A 357 -20.81 6.14 10.53
CA GLY A 357 -20.50 6.15 11.96
C GLY A 357 -21.59 6.85 12.77
N VAL A 358 -22.79 6.30 12.77
CA VAL A 358 -23.88 6.72 13.65
C VAL A 358 -23.87 5.75 14.82
N PRO A 359 -23.68 6.23 16.06
CA PRO A 359 -23.88 5.40 17.24
C PRO A 359 -25.29 4.83 17.17
N ARG A 360 -25.44 3.50 17.25
CA ARG A 360 -26.76 2.92 17.53
C ARG A 360 -27.13 3.40 18.94
N VAL A 361 -28.19 4.21 19.01
CA VAL A 361 -28.81 4.71 20.25
C VAL A 361 -29.31 3.54 21.09
#